data_AF-A0A9P6R7P6-F1
#
_entry.id   AF-A0A9P6R7P6-F1
#
_cell.length_a   1.000
_cell.length_b   1.000
_cell.length_c   1.000
_cell.angle_alpha   90.00
_cell.angle_beta   90.00
_cell.angle_gamma   90.00
#
_symmetry.space_group_name_H-M   'P 1'
#
loop_
_entity.id
_entity.type
_entity.pdbx_description
1 polymer ?
#
loop_
_entity_poly.entity_id
_entity_poly.type
_entity_poly.pdbx_seq_one_letter_code
_entity_poly.pdbx_strand_id
1 'polypeptide(L)'
;MKLTATFAILGSAALSMVAAQTGSFTNFTNIATAPTQFTATSVSLSPVPLCVQKTCLTLIGNLSTPITQGARNSVTGRWLDRLVYTDTQDLCAVLAANGTPCPIAAGAITLNVCHPMRSMTPRNFPIIYQYIITNGDGGLLLAQRANTSLSAKDCP
;
A
#
# COMPACT_ATOMS: atom_id res chain seq x y z
N MET A 1 -25.22 58.97 -28.38
CA MET A 1 -24.48 58.64 -27.13
C MET A 1 -25.24 57.48 -26.48
N LYS A 2 -24.92 56.21 -26.76
CA LYS A 2 -23.92 55.34 -26.10
C LYS A 2 -23.93 55.47 -24.57
N LEU A 3 -24.33 54.39 -23.88
CA LEU A 3 -23.47 53.65 -22.94
C LEU A 3 -24.16 52.35 -22.50
N THR A 4 -23.68 51.25 -23.06
CA THR A 4 -23.99 49.86 -22.71
C THR A 4 -23.14 49.49 -21.49
N ALA A 5 -23.74 48.98 -20.41
CA ALA A 5 -23.03 48.54 -19.21
C ALA A 5 -22.74 47.03 -19.29
N THR A 6 -21.46 46.68 -19.37
CA THR A 6 -20.94 45.32 -19.45
C THR A 6 -20.69 44.79 -18.04
N PHE A 7 -21.36 43.71 -17.64
CA PHE A 7 -21.04 42.96 -16.42
C PHE A 7 -19.84 42.04 -16.69
N ALA A 8 -18.70 42.30 -16.05
CA ALA A 8 -17.55 41.40 -16.05
C ALA A 8 -17.51 40.64 -14.73
N ILE A 9 -17.89 39.36 -14.77
CA ILE A 9 -17.76 38.41 -13.66
C ILE A 9 -16.32 37.91 -13.66
N LEU A 10 -15.52 38.30 -12.66
CA LEU A 10 -14.19 37.75 -12.41
C LEU A 10 -14.34 36.37 -11.76
N GLY A 11 -14.27 35.31 -12.57
CA GLY A 11 -14.22 33.93 -12.11
C GLY A 11 -12.84 33.60 -11.52
N SER A 12 -12.80 33.32 -10.22
CA SER A 12 -11.62 32.78 -9.54
C SER A 12 -11.49 31.28 -9.82
N ALA A 13 -10.77 30.91 -10.87
CA ALA A 13 -10.31 29.53 -11.04
C ALA A 13 -9.00 29.34 -10.27
N ALA A 14 -9.11 29.00 -8.99
CA ALA A 14 -7.98 28.43 -8.25
C ALA A 14 -7.71 27.02 -8.80
N LEU A 15 -6.79 26.92 -9.77
CA LEU A 15 -6.21 25.64 -10.16
C LEU A 15 -5.33 25.17 -9.00
N SER A 16 -5.91 24.42 -8.08
CA SER A 16 -5.16 23.66 -7.08
C SER A 16 -4.25 22.69 -7.84
N MET A 17 -2.96 23.02 -7.90
CA MET A 17 -1.92 22.10 -8.37
C MET A 17 -1.86 20.92 -7.41
N VAL A 18 -2.66 19.91 -7.71
CA VAL A 18 -2.57 18.60 -7.08
C VAL A 18 -1.25 17.98 -7.53
N ALA A 19 -0.27 17.92 -6.62
CA ALA A 19 0.94 17.16 -6.85
C ALA A 19 0.57 15.68 -6.97
N ALA A 20 0.52 15.17 -8.20
CA ALA A 20 0.26 13.77 -8.48
C ALA A 20 1.37 12.92 -7.82
N GLN A 21 0.99 12.02 -6.93
CA GLN A 21 1.90 11.04 -6.34
C GLN A 21 2.10 9.91 -7.38
N THR A 22 3.19 9.94 -8.14
CA THR A 22 3.39 9.05 -9.31
C THR A 22 4.45 7.96 -9.11
N GLY A 23 5.08 7.90 -7.93
CA GLY A 23 6.18 6.99 -7.66
C GLY A 23 5.76 5.64 -7.05
N SER A 24 6.60 4.62 -7.23
CA SER A 24 6.56 3.37 -6.46
C SER A 24 7.88 3.19 -5.73
N PHE A 25 7.82 2.73 -4.48
CA PHE A 25 8.97 2.36 -3.67
C PHE A 25 9.26 0.87 -3.85
N THR A 26 10.50 0.50 -4.14
CA THR A 26 10.90 -0.89 -4.43
C THR A 26 12.05 -1.40 -3.55
N ASN A 27 12.59 -0.56 -2.67
CA ASN A 27 13.77 -0.90 -1.88
C ASN A 27 13.39 -1.62 -0.58
N PHE A 28 13.15 -2.93 -0.71
CA PHE A 28 12.82 -3.82 0.40
C PHE A 28 13.94 -4.82 0.70
N THR A 29 14.00 -5.27 1.94
CA THR A 29 14.80 -6.41 2.37
C THR A 29 13.91 -7.50 2.92
N ASN A 30 14.16 -8.74 2.50
CA ASN A 30 13.52 -9.92 3.06
C ASN A 30 13.99 -10.11 4.51
N ILE A 31 13.04 -10.22 5.43
CA ILE A 31 13.27 -10.40 6.86
C ILE A 31 12.63 -11.69 7.40
N ALA A 32 12.26 -12.61 6.51
CA ALA A 32 11.67 -13.88 6.88
C ALA A 32 12.65 -14.71 7.73
N THR A 33 12.17 -15.23 8.86
CA THR A 33 12.91 -16.12 9.76
C THR A 33 12.61 -17.60 9.51
N ALA A 34 11.72 -17.89 8.56
CA ALA A 34 11.31 -19.22 8.13
C ALA A 34 11.14 -19.25 6.60
N PRO A 35 11.12 -20.44 5.97
CA PRO A 35 10.86 -20.56 4.54
C PRO A 35 9.54 -19.89 4.15
N THR A 36 9.54 -19.19 3.02
CA THR A 36 8.36 -18.52 2.49
C THR A 36 7.65 -19.37 1.43
N GLN A 37 6.32 -19.32 1.41
CA GLN A 37 5.46 -19.93 0.40
C GLN A 37 5.32 -19.06 -0.87
N PHE A 38 5.84 -17.82 -0.85
CA PHE A 38 5.95 -16.95 -2.01
C PHE A 38 7.40 -16.57 -2.25
N THR A 39 7.85 -16.74 -3.49
CA THR A 39 9.15 -16.28 -3.97
C THR A 39 8.93 -14.99 -4.75
N ALA A 40 9.22 -13.86 -4.11
CA ALA A 40 9.06 -12.54 -4.72
C ALA A 40 10.16 -12.27 -5.75
N THR A 41 9.75 -11.94 -6.98
CA THR A 41 10.62 -11.36 -8.01
C THR A 41 10.64 -9.84 -7.93
N SER A 42 9.51 -9.24 -7.57
CA SER A 42 9.38 -7.80 -7.33
C SER A 42 8.42 -7.52 -6.18
N VAL A 43 8.76 -6.49 -5.40
CA VAL A 43 7.93 -5.93 -4.34
C VAL A 43 7.93 -4.43 -4.55
N SER A 44 6.76 -3.83 -4.70
CA SER A 44 6.63 -2.39 -4.83
C SER A 44 5.47 -1.85 -4.00
N LEU A 45 5.61 -0.62 -3.53
CA LEU A 45 4.63 0.06 -2.72
C LEU A 45 4.34 1.43 -3.33
N SER A 46 3.06 1.70 -3.58
CA SER A 46 2.61 2.88 -4.31
C SER A 46 1.34 3.44 -3.67
N PRO A 47 1.08 4.75 -3.74
CA PRO A 47 1.97 5.78 -4.27
C PRO A 47 3.08 6.14 -3.29
N VAL A 48 4.07 6.93 -3.74
CA VAL A 48 5.10 7.54 -2.88
C VAL A 48 5.07 9.06 -3.06
N PRO A 49 4.95 9.87 -1.98
CA PRO A 49 4.74 9.46 -0.57
C PRO A 49 3.46 8.63 -0.40
N LEU A 50 3.38 7.85 0.68
CA LEU A 50 2.24 6.95 0.90
C LEU A 50 0.95 7.75 1.07
N CYS A 51 -0.14 7.19 0.57
CA CYS A 51 -1.44 7.81 0.60
C CYS A 51 -2.33 7.17 1.66
N VAL A 52 -2.80 7.95 2.64
CA VAL A 52 -3.63 7.37 3.70
C VAL A 52 -4.97 6.83 3.18
N GLN A 53 -5.51 7.43 2.12
CA GLN A 53 -6.77 6.99 1.50
C GLN A 53 -6.60 5.68 0.72
N LYS A 54 -5.43 5.45 0.11
CA LYS A 54 -5.16 4.25 -0.67
C LYS A 54 -3.67 4.01 -0.86
N THR A 55 -3.14 2.99 -0.21
CA THR A 55 -1.79 2.49 -0.44
C THR A 55 -1.88 1.06 -1.00
N CYS A 56 -1.05 0.75 -1.99
CA CYS A 56 -1.03 -0.51 -2.72
C CYS A 56 0.34 -1.16 -2.63
N LEU A 57 0.39 -2.36 -2.07
CA LEU A 57 1.55 -3.25 -2.14
C LEU A 57 1.37 -4.19 -3.33
N THR A 58 2.22 -4.04 -4.35
CA THR A 58 2.27 -4.94 -5.50
C THR A 58 3.35 -5.99 -5.28
N LEU A 59 2.99 -7.26 -5.43
CA LEU A 59 3.89 -8.40 -5.33
C LEU A 59 3.87 -9.16 -6.65
N ILE A 60 5.02 -9.36 -7.26
CA ILE A 60 5.17 -10.19 -8.46
C ILE A 60 6.10 -11.34 -8.11
N GLY A 61 5.70 -12.56 -8.40
CA GLY A 61 6.50 -13.73 -8.06
C GLY A 61 5.78 -15.04 -8.30
N ASN A 62 6.18 -16.07 -7.56
CA ASN A 62 5.62 -17.41 -7.67
C ASN A 62 5.18 -17.94 -6.30
N LEU A 63 3.95 -18.44 -6.23
CA LEU A 63 3.40 -19.15 -5.08
C LEU A 63 3.73 -20.64 -5.16
N SER A 64 4.29 -21.22 -4.10
CA SER A 64 4.50 -22.67 -3.98
C SER A 64 3.26 -23.40 -3.46
N THR A 65 2.36 -22.71 -2.77
CA THR A 65 1.07 -23.22 -2.28
C THR A 65 -0.05 -22.23 -2.59
N PRO A 66 -1.32 -22.70 -2.70
CA PRO A 66 -2.46 -21.80 -2.86
C PRO A 66 -2.62 -20.85 -1.67
N ILE A 67 -3.02 -19.59 -1.93
CA ILE A 67 -3.50 -18.70 -0.87
C ILE A 67 -4.94 -19.08 -0.53
N THR A 68 -5.21 -19.36 0.74
CA THR A 68 -6.50 -19.83 1.23
C THR A 68 -7.18 -18.83 2.17
N GLN A 69 -8.47 -19.05 2.43
CA GLN A 69 -9.25 -18.23 3.36
C GLN A 69 -8.57 -18.16 4.74
N GLY A 70 -8.58 -16.98 5.36
CA GLY A 70 -7.92 -16.74 6.64
C GLY A 70 -6.48 -16.24 6.51
N ALA A 71 -5.96 -16.09 5.28
CA ALA A 71 -4.71 -15.39 5.03
C ALA A 71 -4.76 -13.94 5.55
N ARG A 72 -3.64 -13.44 6.08
CA ARG A 72 -3.54 -12.13 6.74
C ARG A 72 -2.39 -11.32 6.20
N ASN A 73 -2.59 -10.02 6.06
CA ASN A 73 -1.54 -9.03 5.83
C ASN A 73 -1.35 -8.21 7.10
N SER A 74 -0.18 -8.30 7.72
CA SER A 74 0.21 -7.53 8.90
C SER A 74 1.24 -6.49 8.51
N VAL A 75 0.93 -5.22 8.76
CA VAL A 75 1.80 -4.08 8.50
C VAL A 75 2.16 -3.42 9.82
N THR A 76 3.45 -3.23 10.07
CA THR A 76 3.93 -2.43 11.21
C THR A 76 4.79 -1.28 10.70
N GLY A 77 4.83 -0.19 11.47
CA GLY A 77 5.64 0.97 11.16
C GLY A 77 6.41 1.42 12.38
N ARG A 78 7.72 1.64 12.21
CA ARG A 78 8.62 2.13 13.26
C ARG A 78 9.20 3.49 12.93
N TRP A 79 9.28 4.36 13.93
CA TRP A 79 10.00 5.63 13.87
C TRP A 79 10.98 5.68 15.06
N LEU A 80 12.27 5.85 14.76
CA LEU A 80 13.35 5.78 15.77
C LEU A 80 13.25 4.51 16.64
N ASP A 81 13.03 3.38 15.98
CA ASP A 81 12.82 2.04 16.57
C ASP A 81 11.58 1.88 17.49
N ARG A 82 10.78 2.94 17.68
CA ARG A 82 9.50 2.84 18.38
C ARG A 82 8.40 2.39 17.42
N LEU A 83 7.59 1.42 17.84
CA LEU A 83 6.39 1.02 17.11
C LEU A 83 5.36 2.15 17.16
N VAL A 84 5.03 2.73 16.01
CA VAL A 84 4.09 3.87 15.87
C VAL A 84 2.89 3.57 14.97
N TYR A 85 2.93 2.44 14.25
CA TYR A 85 1.84 2.00 13.39
C TYR A 85 1.73 0.48 13.43
N THR A 86 0.50 -0.02 13.50
CA THR A 86 0.19 -1.44 13.34
C THR A 86 -1.15 -1.57 12.64
N ASP A 87 -1.22 -2.49 11.69
CA ASP A 87 -2.44 -2.88 11.02
C ASP A 87 -2.37 -4.37 10.67
N THR A 88 -3.51 -5.04 10.76
CA THR A 88 -3.68 -6.43 10.33
C THR A 88 -5.00 -6.52 9.60
N GLN A 89 -4.96 -7.05 8.40
CA GLN A 89 -6.08 -7.14 7.49
C GLN A 89 -6.27 -8.59 7.04
N ASP A 90 -7.52 -8.97 6.77
CA ASP A 90 -7.82 -10.20 6.02
C ASP A 90 -7.34 -10.00 4.57
N LEU A 91 -6.31 -10.75 4.18
CA LEU A 91 -5.69 -10.63 2.87
C LEU A 91 -6.71 -10.97 1.76
N CYS A 92 -7.52 -11.98 1.97
CA CYS A 92 -8.50 -12.43 0.98
C CYS A 92 -9.63 -11.42 0.80
N ALA A 93 -10.10 -10.78 1.87
CA ALA A 93 -11.06 -9.69 1.76
C ALA A 93 -10.50 -8.50 0.98
N VAL A 94 -9.24 -8.11 1.26
CA VAL A 94 -8.57 -7.02 0.54
C VAL A 94 -8.36 -7.38 -0.94
N LEU A 95 -7.90 -8.58 -1.25
CA LEU A 95 -7.69 -9.02 -2.63
C LEU A 95 -9.02 -9.10 -3.40
N ALA A 96 -10.09 -9.61 -2.78
CA ALA A 96 -11.41 -9.68 -3.39
C ALA A 96 -11.97 -8.27 -3.69
N ALA A 97 -11.80 -7.32 -2.77
CA ALA A 97 -12.15 -5.91 -3.00
C ALA A 97 -11.37 -5.26 -4.15
N ASN A 98 -10.22 -5.84 -4.52
CA ASN A 98 -9.38 -5.44 -5.65
C ASN A 98 -9.52 -6.37 -6.88
N GLY A 99 -10.57 -7.21 -6.93
CA GLY A 99 -10.89 -8.05 -8.08
C GLY A 99 -10.14 -9.38 -8.16
N THR A 100 -9.39 -9.78 -7.12
CA THR A 100 -8.69 -11.06 -7.04
C THR A 100 -9.40 -11.97 -6.01
N PRO A 101 -10.26 -12.90 -6.44
CA PRO A 101 -10.97 -13.77 -5.51
C PRO A 101 -10.01 -14.75 -4.82
N CYS A 102 -10.33 -15.13 -3.57
CA CYS A 102 -9.72 -16.28 -2.90
C CYS A 102 -10.62 -17.53 -3.06
N PRO A 103 -10.03 -18.75 -3.10
CA PRO A 103 -8.61 -19.05 -3.02
C PRO A 103 -7.86 -18.73 -4.32
N ILE A 104 -6.55 -18.52 -4.19
CA ILE A 104 -5.66 -18.21 -5.31
C ILE A 104 -4.73 -19.41 -5.51
N ALA A 105 -4.71 -19.98 -6.71
CA ALA A 105 -3.90 -21.15 -7.02
C ALA A 105 -2.38 -20.86 -6.90
N ALA A 106 -1.60 -21.93 -6.71
CA ALA A 106 -0.15 -21.86 -6.79
C ALA A 106 0.31 -21.51 -8.22
N GLY A 107 1.55 -21.02 -8.34
CA GLY A 107 2.15 -20.62 -9.62
C GLY A 107 2.50 -19.13 -9.69
N ALA A 108 2.84 -18.68 -10.90
CA ALA A 108 3.24 -17.30 -11.16
C ALA A 108 2.05 -16.35 -10.99
N ILE A 109 2.27 -15.25 -10.26
CA ILE A 109 1.19 -14.31 -9.93
C ILE A 109 1.68 -12.88 -9.72
N THR A 110 0.77 -11.94 -10.01
CA THR A 110 0.84 -10.56 -9.56
C THR A 110 -0.29 -10.32 -8.56
N LEU A 111 0.04 -10.03 -7.31
CA LEU A 111 -0.91 -9.65 -6.27
C LEU A 111 -0.87 -8.14 -6.07
N ASN A 112 -2.03 -7.51 -6.01
CA ASN A 112 -2.16 -6.10 -5.70
C ASN A 112 -2.99 -5.91 -4.43
N VAL A 113 -2.32 -5.63 -3.32
CA VAL A 113 -2.93 -5.47 -2.00
C VAL A 113 -3.12 -3.98 -1.73
N CYS A 114 -4.24 -3.42 -2.19
CA CYS A 114 -4.59 -2.02 -1.97
C CYS A 114 -5.56 -1.85 -0.81
N HIS A 115 -5.22 -0.97 0.13
CA HIS A 115 -6.06 -0.63 1.27
C HIS A 115 -5.85 0.82 1.72
N PRO A 116 -6.87 1.46 2.32
CA PRO A 116 -6.64 2.66 3.10
C PRO A 116 -5.77 2.32 4.30
N MET A 117 -4.86 3.22 4.68
CA MET A 117 -4.15 3.10 5.94
C MET A 117 -5.09 3.40 7.11
N ARG A 118 -4.81 2.89 8.31
CA ARG A 118 -5.66 3.21 9.49
C ARG A 118 -5.72 4.71 9.75
N SER A 119 -6.85 5.19 10.28
CA SER A 119 -7.05 6.62 10.59
C SER A 119 -5.99 7.21 11.54
N MET A 120 -5.39 6.39 12.41
CA MET A 120 -4.33 6.77 13.34
C MET A 120 -2.91 6.77 12.73
N THR A 121 -2.77 6.57 11.41
CA THR A 121 -1.47 6.59 10.74
C THR A 121 -0.78 7.94 10.96
N PRO A 122 0.46 7.97 11.50
CA PRO A 122 1.19 9.23 11.65
C PRO A 122 1.50 9.85 10.28
N ARG A 123 1.06 11.09 10.09
CA ARG A 123 1.21 11.84 8.83
C ARG A 123 2.51 12.63 8.82
N ASN A 124 3.21 12.67 7.69
CA ASN A 124 4.46 13.41 7.51
C ASN A 124 5.61 12.97 8.45
N PHE A 125 5.53 11.78 9.06
CA PHE A 125 6.63 11.19 9.82
C PHE A 125 7.41 10.19 8.96
N PRO A 126 8.75 10.11 9.11
CA PRO A 126 9.55 9.11 8.43
C PRO A 126 9.40 7.75 9.15
N ILE A 127 8.65 6.82 8.54
CA ILE A 127 8.35 5.51 9.13
C ILE A 127 8.99 4.40 8.29
N ILE A 128 9.68 3.48 8.95
CA ILE A 128 10.13 2.22 8.33
C ILE A 128 9.00 1.21 8.45
N TYR A 129 8.41 0.83 7.31
CA TYR A 129 7.33 -0.13 7.26
C TYR A 129 7.85 -1.56 7.10
N GLN A 130 7.14 -2.49 7.73
CA GLN A 130 7.37 -3.92 7.65
C GLN A 130 6.05 -4.62 7.32
N TYR A 131 6.09 -5.49 6.33
CA TYR A 131 4.97 -6.26 5.81
C TYR A 131 5.22 -7.73 6.10
N ILE A 132 4.31 -8.39 6.81
CA ILE A 132 4.29 -9.83 7.04
C ILE A 132 2.97 -10.35 6.52
N ILE A 133 3.02 -11.26 5.56
CA ILE A 133 1.84 -11.92 5.00
C ILE A 133 1.90 -13.39 5.37
N THR A 134 0.84 -13.87 6.02
CA THR A 134 0.68 -15.29 6.37
C THR A 134 -0.52 -15.87 5.64
N ASN A 135 -0.43 -17.11 5.21
CA ASN A 135 -1.50 -17.81 4.52
C ASN A 135 -2.53 -18.36 5.53
N GLY A 136 -3.68 -18.84 5.05
CA GLY A 136 -4.74 -19.42 5.88
C GLY A 136 -4.35 -20.73 6.56
N ASP A 137 -3.34 -21.44 6.03
CA ASP A 137 -2.74 -22.63 6.64
C ASP A 137 -1.69 -22.30 7.72
N GLY A 138 -1.43 -21.01 7.98
CA GLY A 138 -0.41 -20.53 8.92
C GLY A 138 1.00 -20.38 8.33
N GLY A 139 1.20 -20.75 7.06
CA GLY A 139 2.48 -20.61 6.37
C GLY A 139 2.85 -19.13 6.14
N LEU A 140 4.14 -18.82 6.21
CA LEU A 140 4.63 -17.47 5.88
C LEU A 140 4.65 -17.30 4.36
N LEU A 141 3.87 -16.37 3.81
CA LEU A 141 3.94 -16.03 2.39
C LEU A 141 5.10 -15.08 2.15
N LEU A 142 5.18 -13.99 2.91
CA LEU A 142 6.13 -12.92 2.66
C LEU A 142 6.50 -12.23 3.98
N ALA A 143 7.76 -11.84 4.14
CA ALA A 143 8.17 -10.89 5.17
C ALA A 143 9.17 -9.89 4.58
N GLN A 144 8.78 -8.62 4.46
CA GLN A 144 9.58 -7.56 3.83
C GLN A 144 9.65 -6.34 4.73
N ARG A 145 10.82 -5.69 4.75
CA ARG A 145 11.02 -4.40 5.43
C ARG A 145 11.50 -3.36 4.43
N ALA A 146 10.94 -2.16 4.48
CA ALA A 146 11.50 -1.03 3.75
C ALA A 146 12.93 -0.72 4.27
N ASN A 147 13.86 -0.46 3.37
CA ASN A 147 15.24 -0.12 3.75
C ASN A 147 15.42 1.35 4.13
N THR A 148 14.49 2.21 3.71
CA THR A 148 14.45 3.61 4.07
C THR A 148 13.08 3.99 4.60
N SER A 149 13.02 5.13 5.29
CA SER A 149 11.77 5.65 5.82
C SER A 149 10.86 6.17 4.71
N LEU A 150 9.57 5.90 4.83
CA LEU A 150 8.50 6.42 4.00
C LEU A 150 7.57 7.27 4.86
N SER A 151 6.98 8.30 4.26
CA SER A 151 5.99 9.13 4.94
C SER A 151 4.63 8.97 4.30
N ALA A 152 3.60 8.84 5.15
CA ALA A 152 2.21 8.88 4.73
C ALA A 152 1.69 10.32 4.73
N LYS A 153 0.82 10.65 3.78
CA LYS A 153 0.21 11.98 3.61
C LYS A 153 -1.26 11.86 3.26
N ASP A 154 -2.00 12.94 3.51
CA ASP A 154 -3.30 13.13 2.87
C ASP A 154 -3.11 13.23 1.36
N CYS A 155 -4.01 12.57 0.64
CA CYS A 155 -4.07 12.63 -0.79
C CYS A 155 -5.18 13.57 -1.25
N PRO A 156 -5.00 14.16 -2.44
CA PRO A 156 -6.05 14.92 -3.11
C PRO A 156 -7.31 14.09 -3.35
#